data_AF-A0A1G3BHN2-F1
#
_entry.id   AF-A0A1G3BHN2-F1
#
_cell.length_a   1.000
_cell.length_b   1.000
_cell.length_c   1.000
_cell.angle_alpha   90.00
_cell.angle_beta   90.00
_cell.angle_gamma   90.00
#
_symmetry.space_group_name_H-M   'P 1'
#
loop_
_entity.id
_entity.type
_entity.pdbx_description
1 polymer ?
#
loop_
_entity_poly.entity_id
_entity_poly.type
_entity_poly.pdbx_seq_one_letter_code
_entity_poly.pdbx_strand_id
1 'polypeptide(L)'
;MFFLQSFRGVKVYIGIDLVEVGRIRDLFTRHESFLGRIYTPKEVEYSLSKRNKFEHLAARFAIKEAVVKALGTGMKWTDIELLNDPSGRPYLKLHGRAKELANEKGIHTWDVSITHTKEHAVGQVLLMPGISSR
;
A
#
# COMPACT_ATOMS: atom_id res chain seq x y z
N MET A 1 -14.03 -26.44 -29.98
CA MET A 1 -14.41 -26.73 -28.58
C MET A 1 -13.47 -25.96 -27.67
N PHE A 2 -13.76 -24.67 -27.45
CA PHE A 2 -13.02 -23.84 -26.50
C PHE A 2 -13.65 -24.07 -25.12
N PHE A 3 -12.91 -24.73 -24.23
CA PHE A 3 -13.27 -24.75 -22.81
C PHE A 3 -13.05 -23.34 -22.24
N LEU A 4 -14.11 -22.51 -22.27
CA LEU A 4 -14.21 -21.39 -21.35
C LEU A 4 -14.39 -21.97 -19.96
N GLN A 5 -13.30 -22.13 -19.21
CA GLN A 5 -13.39 -22.35 -17.78
C GLN A 5 -14.07 -21.12 -17.17
N SER A 6 -15.32 -21.30 -16.73
CA SER A 6 -16.01 -20.35 -15.85
C SER A 6 -15.19 -20.21 -14.57
N PHE A 7 -14.47 -19.10 -14.39
CA PHE A 7 -13.94 -18.71 -13.08
C PHE A 7 -15.13 -18.53 -12.13
N ARG A 8 -15.47 -19.55 -11.34
CA ARG A 8 -16.41 -19.39 -10.23
C ARG A 8 -15.73 -18.56 -9.14
N GLY A 9 -15.93 -17.24 -9.25
CA GLY A 9 -16.20 -16.33 -8.12
C GLY A 9 -15.07 -15.99 -7.16
N VAL A 10 -13.82 -15.80 -7.60
CA VAL A 10 -12.83 -15.14 -6.73
C VAL A 10 -13.06 -13.63 -6.80
N LYS A 11 -13.52 -13.04 -5.69
CA LYS A 11 -13.68 -11.59 -5.59
C LYS A 11 -12.32 -10.94 -5.36
N VAL A 12 -11.83 -10.22 -6.37
CA VAL A 12 -10.57 -9.46 -6.29
C VAL A 12 -10.89 -8.01 -5.97
N TYR A 13 -10.12 -7.41 -5.06
CA TYR A 13 -10.18 -5.99 -4.77
C TYR A 13 -8.92 -5.32 -5.31
N ILE A 14 -9.09 -4.20 -6.00
CA ILE A 14 -8.00 -3.45 -6.60
C ILE A 14 -7.99 -2.03 -6.07
N GLY A 15 -6.80 -1.46 -5.97
CA GLY A 15 -6.60 -0.07 -5.64
C GLY A 15 -5.42 0.49 -6.41
N ILE A 16 -5.56 1.73 -6.86
CA ILE A 16 -4.48 2.49 -7.49
C ILE A 16 -4.55 3.94 -7.03
N ASP A 17 -3.41 4.54 -6.82
CA ASP A 17 -3.29 5.97 -6.51
C ASP A 17 -2.04 6.58 -7.12
N LEU A 18 -2.14 7.89 -7.43
CA LEU A 18 -1.07 8.72 -7.97
C LEU A 18 -0.86 9.88 -7.01
N VAL A 19 0.38 10.08 -6.57
CA VAL A 19 0.76 11.08 -5.58
C VAL A 19 1.84 11.98 -6.16
N GLU A 20 1.65 13.28 -6.02
CA GLU A 20 2.70 14.26 -6.32
C GLU A 20 3.77 14.26 -5.22
N VAL A 21 5.02 14.06 -5.60
CA VAL A 21 6.18 14.05 -4.68
C VAL A 21 6.36 15.41 -4.02
N GLY A 22 6.12 16.50 -4.77
CA GLY A 22 6.16 17.87 -4.25
C GLY A 22 5.20 18.09 -3.09
N ARG A 23 3.97 17.57 -3.18
CA ARG A 23 2.97 17.67 -2.11
C ARG A 23 3.42 16.97 -0.84
N ILE A 24 4.03 15.80 -0.94
CA ILE A 24 4.55 15.06 0.22
C ILE A 24 5.73 15.79 0.85
N ARG A 25 6.63 16.34 0.03
CA ARG A 25 7.74 17.18 0.50
C ARG A 25 7.23 18.39 1.27
N ASP A 26 6.23 19.10 0.76
CA ASP A 26 5.69 20.30 1.39
C ASP A 26 4.97 20.00 2.71
N LEU A 27 4.26 18.86 2.78
CA LEU A 27 3.64 18.40 4.03
C LEU A 27 4.68 18.01 5.08
N PHE A 28 5.75 17.33 4.66
CA PHE A 28 6.85 16.94 5.53
C PHE A 28 7.54 18.16 6.15
N THR A 29 7.86 19.17 5.34
CA THR A 29 8.63 20.34 5.80
C THR A 29 7.83 21.26 6.72
N ARG A 30 6.50 21.29 6.58
CA ARG A 30 5.62 22.14 7.41
C ARG A 30 5.25 21.49 8.74
N HIS A 31 5.23 20.16 8.82
CA HIS A 31 4.69 19.44 9.98
C HIS A 31 5.46 18.16 10.29
N GLU A 32 6.47 18.22 11.15
CA GLU A 32 7.25 17.03 11.54
C GLU A 32 6.38 15.93 12.19
N SER A 33 5.36 16.32 12.97
CA SER A 33 4.40 15.40 13.58
C SER A 33 3.48 14.68 12.58
N PHE A 34 3.43 15.14 11.32
CA PHE A 34 2.63 14.53 10.25
C PHE A 34 3.15 13.15 9.87
N LEU A 35 4.47 12.95 9.96
CA LEU A 35 5.10 11.68 9.62
C LEU A 35 4.57 10.53 10.47
N GLY A 36 4.58 10.68 11.79
CA GLY A 36 4.15 9.62 12.71
C GLY A 36 2.65 9.32 12.65
N ARG A 37 1.85 10.20 12.05
CA ARG A 37 0.41 9.96 11.82
C ARG A 37 0.16 9.10 10.59
N ILE A 38 1.08 9.11 9.63
CA ILE A 38 0.91 8.46 8.32
C ILE A 38 1.76 7.21 8.19
N TYR A 39 3.02 7.32 8.60
CA TYR A 39 4.04 6.30 8.38
C TYR A 39 4.41 5.63 9.70
N THR A 40 4.67 4.33 9.65
CA THR A 40 5.27 3.60 10.77
C THR A 40 6.72 4.05 10.96
N PRO A 41 7.32 3.84 12.14
CA PRO A 41 8.74 4.15 12.35
C PRO A 41 9.66 3.50 11.31
N LYS A 42 9.38 2.25 10.92
CA LYS A 42 10.15 1.51 9.92
C LYS A 42 10.05 2.11 8.52
N GLU A 43 8.87 2.59 8.15
CA GLU A 43 8.65 3.29 6.87
C GLU A 43 9.42 4.61 6.81
N VAL A 44 9.43 5.37 7.91
CA VAL A 44 10.18 6.62 8.03
C VAL A 44 11.67 6.35 7.96
N GLU A 45 12.18 5.43 8.78
CA GLU A 45 13.59 5.03 8.82
C GLU A 45 14.09 4.62 7.43
N TYR A 46 13.37 3.72 6.75
CA TYR A 46 13.72 3.30 5.40
C TYR A 46 13.74 4.49 4.44
N SER A 47 12.67 5.30 4.42
CA SER A 47 12.54 6.36 3.42
C SER A 47 13.60 7.45 3.61
N LEU A 48 13.90 7.83 4.85
CA LEU A 48 14.91 8.83 5.18
C LEU A 48 16.34 8.35 4.93
N SER A 49 16.59 7.03 4.91
CA SER A 49 17.90 6.46 4.54
C SER A 49 18.25 6.62 3.06
N LYS A 50 17.28 6.98 2.21
CA LYS A 50 17.45 7.07 0.76
C LYS A 50 17.73 8.51 0.32
N ARG A 51 18.52 8.67 -0.74
CA ARG A 51 18.82 9.99 -1.33
C ARG A 51 17.55 10.70 -1.83
N ASN A 52 16.64 9.95 -2.44
CA ASN A 52 15.35 10.35 -2.98
C ASN A 52 14.22 10.09 -1.95
N LYS A 53 14.41 10.57 -0.72
CA LYS A 53 13.52 10.29 0.42
C LYS A 53 12.06 10.68 0.20
N PHE A 54 11.79 11.76 -0.51
CA PHE A 54 10.42 12.23 -0.74
C PHE A 54 9.70 11.36 -1.77
N GLU A 55 10.40 10.87 -2.79
CA GLU A 55 9.88 9.89 -3.74
C GLU A 55 9.50 8.59 -3.01
N HIS A 56 10.34 8.14 -2.07
CA HIS A 56 10.04 6.95 -1.26
C HIS A 56 8.88 7.14 -0.29
N LEU A 57 8.73 8.33 0.33
CA LEU A 57 7.56 8.65 1.15
C LEU A 57 6.29 8.72 0.30
N ALA A 58 6.35 9.36 -0.87
CA ALA A 58 5.22 9.46 -1.79
C ALA A 58 4.77 8.10 -2.32
N ALA A 59 5.70 7.20 -2.66
CA ALA A 59 5.36 5.84 -3.07
C ALA A 59 4.63 5.05 -1.96
N ARG A 60 5.05 5.22 -0.71
CA ARG A 60 4.35 4.63 0.45
C ARG A 60 2.97 5.22 0.66
N PHE A 61 2.84 6.54 0.53
CA PHE A 61 1.55 7.21 0.60
C PHE A 61 0.59 6.70 -0.48
N ALA A 62 1.06 6.56 -1.72
CA ALA A 62 0.28 6.05 -2.84
C ALA A 62 -0.23 4.62 -2.57
N ILE A 63 0.60 3.74 -1.98
CA ILE A 63 0.15 2.40 -1.59
C ILE A 63 -0.88 2.45 -0.47
N LYS A 64 -0.72 3.31 0.53
CA LYS A 64 -1.70 3.45 1.61
C LYS A 64 -3.06 3.89 1.08
N GLU A 65 -3.09 4.88 0.19
CA GLU A 65 -4.31 5.32 -0.50
C GLU A 65 -4.91 4.21 -1.38
N ALA A 66 -4.08 3.49 -2.14
CA ALA A 66 -4.51 2.35 -2.93
C ALA A 66 -5.17 1.27 -2.04
N VAL A 67 -4.61 0.97 -0.88
CA VAL A 67 -5.21 0.04 0.09
C VAL A 67 -6.54 0.55 0.62
N VAL A 68 -6.65 1.83 0.98
CA VAL A 68 -7.93 2.42 1.40
C VAL A 68 -9.00 2.30 0.32
N LYS A 69 -8.65 2.51 -0.96
CA LYS A 69 -9.57 2.33 -2.08
C LYS A 69 -10.01 0.88 -2.28
N ALA A 70 -9.09 -0.07 -2.11
CA ALA A 70 -9.38 -1.49 -2.29
C ALA A 70 -10.19 -2.06 -1.10
N LEU A 71 -9.86 -1.64 0.12
CA LEU A 71 -10.29 -2.27 1.36
C LEU A 71 -11.46 -1.55 2.05
N GLY A 72 -11.57 -0.23 1.86
CA GLY A 72 -12.51 0.65 2.54
C GLY A 72 -11.81 1.64 3.49
N THR A 73 -12.61 2.44 4.19
CA THR A 73 -12.15 3.52 5.08
C THR A 73 -12.26 3.14 6.56
N GLY A 74 -11.89 4.07 7.46
CA GLY A 74 -12.04 3.90 8.92
C GLY A 74 -10.83 3.30 9.64
N MET A 75 -9.71 3.16 8.96
CA MET A 75 -8.44 2.69 9.51
C MET A 75 -7.44 3.84 9.71
N LYS A 76 -6.44 3.64 10.57
CA LYS A 76 -5.31 4.57 10.66
C LYS A 76 -4.38 4.35 9.49
N TRP A 77 -3.69 5.39 9.04
CA TRP A 77 -2.66 5.24 8.01
C TRP A 77 -1.53 4.30 8.42
N THR A 78 -1.21 4.24 9.71
CA THR A 78 -0.21 3.32 10.28
C THR A 78 -0.70 1.89 10.41
N ASP A 79 -2.00 1.62 10.18
CA ASP A 79 -2.53 0.26 10.06
C ASP A 79 -2.12 -0.40 8.73
N ILE A 80 -1.65 0.40 7.77
CA ILE A 80 -1.17 -0.05 6.46
C ILE A 80 0.32 0.20 6.41
N GLU A 81 1.15 -0.84 6.34
CA GLU A 81 2.61 -0.70 6.39
C GLU A 81 3.27 -1.29 5.13
N LEU A 82 4.02 -0.47 4.38
CA LEU A 82 4.78 -0.90 3.21
C LEU A 82 6.27 -1.02 3.53
N LEU A 83 6.76 -2.24 3.51
CA LEU A 83 8.16 -2.58 3.75
C LEU A 83 8.80 -3.13 2.49
N ASN A 84 10.12 -3.26 2.51
CA ASN A 84 10.88 -3.96 1.47
C ASN A 84 11.57 -5.17 2.10
N ASP A 85 11.62 -6.27 1.38
CA ASP A 85 12.44 -7.43 1.78
C ASP A 85 13.93 -7.17 1.46
N PRO A 86 14.85 -8.09 1.83
CA PRO A 86 16.27 -7.92 1.52
C PRO A 86 16.61 -7.83 0.02
N SER A 87 15.76 -8.35 -0.86
CA SER A 87 15.91 -8.22 -2.32
C SER A 87 15.43 -6.85 -2.84
N GLY A 88 14.79 -6.06 -1.99
CA GLY A 88 14.19 -4.78 -2.32
C GLY A 88 12.73 -4.89 -2.77
N ARG A 89 12.15 -6.10 -2.85
CA ARG A 89 10.76 -6.28 -3.25
C ARG A 89 9.83 -5.66 -2.19
N PRO A 90 8.92 -4.76 -2.58
CA PRO A 90 7.95 -4.21 -1.65
C PRO A 90 6.93 -5.27 -1.22
N TYR A 91 6.55 -5.26 0.05
CA TYR A 91 5.47 -6.09 0.57
C TYR A 91 4.66 -5.32 1.61
N LEU A 92 3.37 -5.66 1.68
CA LEU A 92 2.39 -5.00 2.53
C LEU A 92 2.18 -5.79 3.83
N LYS A 93 2.07 -5.08 4.95
CA LYS A 93 1.59 -5.61 6.24
C LYS A 93 0.38 -4.79 6.68
N LEU A 94 -0.68 -5.49 7.05
CA LEU A 94 -1.89 -4.88 7.61
C LEU A 94 -1.94 -5.13 9.12
N HIS A 95 -2.24 -4.07 9.86
CA HIS A 95 -2.39 -4.05 11.32
C HIS A 95 -3.78 -3.52 11.68
N GLY A 96 -4.14 -3.56 12.96
CA GLY A 96 -5.33 -2.89 13.51
C GLY A 96 -6.60 -3.06 12.66
N ARG A 97 -7.28 -1.94 12.39
CA ARG A 97 -8.56 -1.95 11.67
C ARG A 97 -8.44 -2.39 10.22
N ALA A 98 -7.30 -2.11 9.56
CA ALA A 98 -7.05 -2.58 8.20
C ALA A 98 -7.01 -4.13 8.15
N LYS A 99 -6.34 -4.77 9.11
CA LYS A 99 -6.30 -6.23 9.21
C LYS A 99 -7.69 -6.82 9.47
N GLU A 100 -8.47 -6.21 10.34
CA GLU A 100 -9.86 -6.63 10.62
C GLU A 100 -10.73 -6.56 9.36
N LEU A 101 -10.71 -5.44 8.63
CA LEU A 101 -11.46 -5.28 7.38
C LEU A 101 -11.04 -6.30 6.31
N ALA A 102 -9.75 -6.65 6.24
CA ALA A 102 -9.26 -7.69 5.35
C ALA A 102 -9.86 -9.05 5.74
N ASN A 103 -9.84 -9.39 7.02
CA ASN A 103 -10.42 -10.64 7.54
C ASN A 103 -11.94 -10.71 7.32
N GLU A 104 -12.69 -9.62 7.56
CA GLU A 104 -14.13 -9.53 7.31
C GLU A 104 -14.47 -9.82 5.84
N LYS A 105 -13.57 -9.48 4.92
CA LYS A 105 -13.70 -9.73 3.47
C LYS A 105 -13.08 -11.07 3.02
N GLY A 106 -12.53 -11.86 3.95
CA GLY A 106 -11.82 -13.11 3.69
C GLY A 106 -10.49 -12.94 2.94
N ILE A 107 -9.94 -11.72 2.89
CA ILE A 107 -8.70 -11.38 2.18
C ILE A 107 -7.49 -11.89 2.99
N HIS A 108 -6.65 -12.71 2.35
CA HIS A 108 -5.47 -13.29 2.98
C HIS A 108 -4.20 -13.17 2.14
N THR A 109 -4.33 -12.80 0.86
CA THR A 109 -3.21 -12.62 -0.05
C THR A 109 -3.28 -11.26 -0.72
N TRP A 110 -2.12 -10.67 -0.96
CA TRP A 110 -2.02 -9.39 -1.63
C TRP A 110 -0.68 -9.22 -2.34
N ASP A 111 -0.73 -8.49 -3.45
CA ASP A 111 0.43 -8.04 -4.19
C ASP A 111 0.38 -6.52 -4.32
N VAL A 112 1.57 -5.91 -4.29
CA VAL A 112 1.75 -4.47 -4.44
C VAL A 112 2.77 -4.19 -5.52
N SER A 113 2.54 -3.12 -6.27
CA SER A 113 3.49 -2.59 -7.24
C SER A 113 3.61 -1.08 -7.06
N ILE A 114 4.84 -0.58 -7.11
CA ILE A 114 5.13 0.85 -6.98
C ILE A 114 6.09 1.29 -8.08
N THR A 115 5.91 2.52 -8.53
CA THR A 115 6.86 3.20 -9.40
C THR A 115 6.87 4.69 -9.05
N HIS A 116 7.97 5.37 -9.30
CA HIS A 116 8.05 6.81 -9.09
C HIS A 116 9.02 7.48 -10.06
N THR A 117 8.73 8.74 -10.37
CA THR A 117 9.64 9.70 -10.98
C THR A 117 10.06 10.72 -9.92
N LYS A 118 10.71 11.82 -10.33
CA LYS A 118 11.00 12.94 -9.43
C LYS A 118 9.74 13.71 -8.99
N GLU A 119 8.66 13.58 -9.75
CA GLU A 119 7.46 14.42 -9.62
C GLU A 119 6.27 13.62 -9.12
N HIS A 120 6.19 12.34 -9.47
CA HIS A 120 5.02 11.50 -9.24
C HIS A 120 5.41 10.14 -8.67
N ALA A 121 4.55 9.59 -7.81
CA ALA A 121 4.63 8.20 -7.37
C ALA A 121 3.28 7.52 -7.60
N VAL A 122 3.31 6.29 -8.10
CA VAL A 122 2.13 5.45 -8.32
C VAL A 122 2.24 4.23 -7.41
N GLY A 123 1.13 3.91 -6.75
CA GLY A 123 0.97 2.69 -5.98
C GLY A 123 -0.24 1.92 -6.48
N GLN A 124 -0.06 0.62 -6.73
CA GLN A 124 -1.13 -0.31 -7.04
C GLN A 124 -1.14 -1.45 -6.02
N VAL A 125 -2.33 -1.87 -5.63
CA VAL A 125 -2.54 -3.05 -4.79
C VAL A 125 -3.62 -3.95 -5.40
N LEU A 126 -3.41 -5.24 -5.23
CA LEU A 126 -4.37 -6.28 -5.53
C LEU A 126 -4.54 -7.14 -4.27
N LEU A 127 -5.78 -7.27 -3.79
CA LEU A 127 -6.13 -8.03 -2.59
C LEU A 127 -7.08 -9.16 -2.96
N MET A 128 -6.78 -10.36 -2.48
CA MET A 128 -7.56 -11.56 -2.81
C MET A 128 -7.86 -12.39 -1.56
N PRO A 129 -9.00 -13.09 -1.55
CA PRO A 129 -9.24 -14.15 -0.62
C PRO A 129 -8.20 -15.26 -0.71
N GLY A 130 -7.93 -15.92 0.42
CA GLY A 130 -7.08 -17.11 0.42
C GLY A 130 -7.64 -18.15 -0.54
N ILE A 131 -6.84 -18.57 -1.52
CA ILE A 131 -7.19 -19.71 -2.37
C ILE A 131 -6.99 -20.94 -1.49
N SER A 132 -8.10 -21.49 -0.97
CA SER A 132 -8.04 -22.79 -0.31
C SER A 132 -7.68 -23.82 -1.39
N SER A 133 -6.41 -24.25 -1.41
CA SER A 133 -6.00 -25.42 -2.16
C SER A 133 -6.73 -26.61 -1.54
N ARG A 134 -7.77 -27.09 -2.22
CA ARG A 134 -8.29 -28.44 -1.95
C ARG A 134 -7.25 -29.48 -2.31
#